data_AF-E2C8V8-F1
#
_entry.id   AF-E2C8V8-F1
#
_cell.length_a   1.000
_cell.length_b   1.000
_cell.length_c   1.000
_cell.angle_alpha   90.00
_cell.angle_beta   90.00
_cell.angle_gamma   90.00
#
_symmetry.space_group_name_H-M   'P 1'
#
loop_
_entity.id
_entity.type
_entity.pdbx_description
1 polymer ?
#
loop_
_entity_poly.entity_id
_entity_poly.type
_entity_poly.pdbx_seq_one_letter_code
_entity_poly.pdbx_strand_id
1 'polypeptide(L)' 'RLYAERFPDRRHPDRKVIKRLCDRAEQGILRRNRRKSGLDEVTSLTVIGAVALNPQISTRQIERQYGISKSTANRVLK' A
#
# COMPACT_ATOMS: atom_id res chain seq x y z
N ARG A 1 4.82 -29.60 25.78
CA ARG A 1 4.32 -28.32 26.29
C ARG A 1 3.85 -27.50 25.12
N LEU A 2 2.53 -27.38 24.98
CA LEU A 2 1.87 -26.69 23.88
C LEU A 2 2.25 -25.20 23.97
N TYR A 3 2.61 -24.55 22.87
CA TYR A 3 2.96 -23.11 22.87
C TYR A 3 1.88 -22.23 23.54
N ALA A 4 0.63 -22.68 23.51
CA ALA A 4 -0.50 -22.06 24.20
C ALA A 4 -0.41 -22.13 25.73
N GLU A 5 0.10 -23.22 26.31
CA GLU A 5 0.29 -23.34 27.78
C GLU A 5 1.33 -22.33 28.29
N ARG A 6 2.32 -21.99 27.45
CA ARG A 6 3.37 -21.04 27.79
C ARG A 6 2.91 -19.58 27.71
N PHE A 7 1.88 -19.30 26.90
CA PHE A 7 1.41 -17.93 26.64
C PHE A 7 -0.13 -17.87 26.57
N PRO A 8 -0.83 -18.14 27.67
CA PRO A 8 -2.29 -18.30 27.67
C PRO A 8 -3.04 -17.03 27.28
N ASP A 9 -2.48 -15.85 27.56
CA ASP A 9 -3.13 -14.56 27.30
C ASP A 9 -2.95 -14.05 25.86
N ARG A 10 -2.31 -14.84 24.99
CA ARG A 10 -2.08 -14.45 23.59
C ARG A 10 -3.15 -14.99 22.68
N ARG A 11 -3.45 -14.23 21.63
CA ARG A 11 -4.24 -14.74 20.51
C ARG A 11 -3.43 -15.82 19.79
N HIS A 12 -3.91 -17.06 19.85
CA HIS A 12 -3.30 -18.18 19.15
C HIS A 12 -3.88 -18.34 17.74
N PRO A 13 -3.03 -18.55 16.73
CA PRO A 13 -3.49 -18.87 15.39
C PRO A 13 -4.09 -20.27 15.34
N ASP A 14 -5.25 -20.39 14.70
CA ASP A 14 -5.95 -21.64 14.49
C ASP A 14 -5.11 -22.61 13.65
N ARG A 15 -5.41 -23.92 13.73
CA ARG A 15 -4.74 -24.96 12.92
C ARG A 15 -4.69 -24.61 11.43
N LYS A 16 -5.76 -24.03 10.89
CA LYS A 16 -5.84 -23.60 9.48
C LYS A 16 -4.84 -22.48 9.15
N VAL A 17 -4.60 -21.56 10.08
CA VAL A 17 -3.64 -20.47 9.92
C VAL A 17 -2.22 -21.01 9.94
N ILE A 18 -1.90 -21.90 10.89
CA ILE A 18 -0.60 -22.58 10.95
C ILE A 18 -0.33 -23.35 9.66
N LYS A 19 -1.28 -24.16 9.20
CA LYS A 19 -1.14 -24.92 7.94
C LYS A 19 -0.81 -24.00 6.75
N ARG A 20 -1.57 -22.92 6.56
CA ARG A 20 -1.33 -21.96 5.46
C ARG A 20 0.04 -21.27 5.58
N LEU A 21 0.56 -21.08 6.79
CA LEU A 21 1.90 -20.51 6.98
C LEU A 21 2.98 -21.51 6.59
N CYS A 22 2.83 -22.79 6.95
CA CYS A 22 3.71 -23.87 6.51
C CYS A 22 3.70 -24.02 4.99
N ASP A 23 2.52 -24.12 4.37
CA ASP A 23 2.38 -24.23 2.91
C ASP A 23 3.07 -23.06 2.19
N ARG A 24 2.95 -21.83 2.72
CA ARG A 24 3.62 -20.64 2.19
C ARG A 24 5.13 -20.65 2.43
N ALA A 25 5.60 -21.23 3.53
CA ALA A 25 7.02 -21.36 3.82
C ALA A 25 7.70 -22.33 2.85
N GLU A 26 7.08 -23.47 2.59
CA GLU A 26 7.54 -24.47 1.61
C GLU A 26 7.63 -23.87 0.21
N GLN A 27 6.68 -22.99 -0.15
CA GLN A 27 6.67 -22.28 -1.44
C GLN A 27 7.62 -21.07 -1.48
N GLY A 28 8.27 -20.70 -0.37
CA GLY A 28 9.12 -19.50 -0.28
C GLY A 28 8.34 -18.17 -0.25
N ILE A 29 7.02 -18.18 -0.08
CA ILE A 29 6.11 -17.01 -0.14
C ILE A 29 5.71 -16.55 1.26
N LEU A 30 6.68 -16.48 2.20
CA LEU A 30 6.41 -15.95 3.55
C LEU A 30 6.14 -14.44 3.56
N ARG A 31 6.74 -13.70 2.62
CA ARG A 31 6.50 -12.27 2.45
C ARG A 31 5.14 -12.03 1.78
N ARG A 32 4.34 -11.16 2.39
CA ARG A 32 3.09 -10.70 1.80
C ARG A 32 3.39 -9.51 0.89
N ASN A 33 3.37 -9.73 -0.43
CA ASN A 33 3.44 -8.65 -1.40
C ASN A 33 2.06 -7.96 -1.44
N ARG A 34 1.91 -6.84 -0.73
CA ARG A 34 0.73 -5.99 -0.92
C ARG A 34 0.82 -5.38 -2.31
N ARG A 35 -0.09 -5.78 -3.20
CA ARG A 35 -0.35 -5.03 -4.42
C ARG A 35 -0.87 -3.67 -3.99
N LYS A 36 -0.11 -2.60 -4.25
CA LYS A 36 -0.65 -1.26 -4.18
C LYS A 36 -1.63 -1.16 -5.35
N SER A 37 -2.87 -0.79 -5.11
CA SER A 37 -3.73 -0.35 -6.22
C SER A 37 -2.95 0.72 -6.98
N GLY A 38 -2.83 0.53 -8.29
CA GLY A 38 -2.15 1.46 -9.18
C GLY A 38 -2.76 2.85 -9.01
N LEU A 39 -1.96 3.87 -9.25
CA LEU A 39 -2.55 5.18 -9.39
C LEU A 39 -3.33 5.21 -10.70
N ASP A 40 -4.50 5.83 -10.67
CA ASP A 40 -5.30 6.05 -11.87
C ASP A 40 -4.48 6.82 -12.93
N GLU A 41 -4.56 6.37 -14.18
CA GLU A 41 -3.77 6.91 -15.29
C GLU A 41 -4.16 8.35 -15.60
N VAL A 42 -5.46 8.65 -15.57
CA VAL A 42 -6.01 10.00 -15.79
C VAL A 42 -5.50 10.96 -14.71
N THR A 43 -5.54 10.52 -13.46
CA THR A 43 -5.00 11.28 -12.32
C THR A 43 -3.51 11.58 -12.50
N SER A 44 -2.73 10.59 -12.95
CA SER A 44 -1.28 10.72 -13.16
C SER A 44 -0.97 11.70 -14.28
N LEU A 45 -1.65 11.56 -15.44
CA LEU A 45 -1.49 12.44 -16.59
C LEU A 45 -1.91 13.88 -16.26
N THR A 46 -2.97 14.07 -15.48
CA THR A 46 -3.42 15.40 -15.06
C THR A 46 -2.37 16.11 -14.21
N VAL A 47 -1.75 15.41 -13.25
CA VAL A 47 -0.68 15.97 -12.42
C VAL A 47 0.55 16.30 -13.26
N ILE A 48 0.96 15.40 -14.16
CA ILE A 48 2.11 15.63 -15.05
C ILE A 48 1.85 16.82 -15.97
N GLY A 49 0.66 16.90 -16.58
CA GLY A 49 0.26 18.02 -17.44
C GLY A 49 0.23 19.35 -16.70
N ALA A 50 -0.30 19.39 -15.47
CA ALA A 50 -0.32 20.60 -14.66
C ALA A 50 1.09 21.12 -14.38
N VAL A 51 2.05 20.24 -14.08
CA VAL A 51 3.46 20.61 -13.85
C VAL A 51 4.15 21.01 -15.15
N ALA A 52 3.84 20.35 -16.28
CA ALA A 52 4.38 20.73 -17.58
C ALA A 52 3.94 22.15 -18.00
N LEU A 53 2.70 22.54 -17.69
CA LEU A 53 2.19 23.89 -17.95
C LEU A 53 2.76 24.95 -16.99
N ASN A 54 2.96 24.59 -15.71
CA ASN A 54 3.57 25.47 -14.72
C ASN A 54 4.47 24.67 -13.77
N PRO A 55 5.79 24.65 -13.99
CA PRO A 55 6.73 23.90 -13.17
C PRO A 55 6.77 24.33 -11.70
N GLN A 56 6.35 25.55 -11.38
CA GLN A 56 6.30 26.07 -10.01
C GLN A 56 4.96 25.84 -9.31
N ILE A 57 4.02 25.13 -9.95
CA ILE A 57 2.71 24.85 -9.35
C ILE A 57 2.87 24.03 -8.07
N SER A 58 2.26 24.49 -6.99
CA SER A 58 2.27 23.75 -5.73
C SER A 58 1.28 22.59 -5.76
N THR A 59 1.59 21.49 -5.05
CA THR A 59 0.64 20.38 -4.92
C THR A 59 -0.67 20.77 -4.23
N ARG A 60 -0.68 21.87 -3.44
CA ARG A 60 -1.90 22.48 -2.92
C ARG A 60 -2.78 23.07 -4.03
N GLN A 61 -2.18 23.73 -5.01
CA GLN A 61 -2.91 24.26 -6.16
C GLN A 61 -3.44 23.14 -7.04
N ILE A 62 -2.65 22.08 -7.26
CA ILE A 62 -3.10 20.89 -7.99
C ILE A 62 -4.35 20.29 -7.34
N GLU A 63 -4.36 20.15 -6.00
CA GLU A 63 -5.53 19.66 -5.27
C GLU A 63 -6.75 20.58 -5.43
N ARG A 64 -6.55 21.90 -5.31
CA ARG A 64 -7.64 22.87 -5.44
C ARG A 64 -8.22 22.93 -6.85
N GLN A 65 -7.39 22.78 -7.89
CA GLN A 65 -7.80 22.91 -9.29
C GLN A 65 -8.36 21.61 -9.86
N TYR A 66 -7.74 20.47 -9.55
CA TYR A 66 -8.05 19.19 -10.18
C TYR A 66 -8.68 18.17 -9.21
N GLY A 67 -8.86 18.52 -7.93
CA GLY A 67 -9.45 17.62 -6.92
C GLY A 67 -8.53 16.46 -6.51
N ILE A 68 -7.26 16.48 -6.95
CA ILE A 68 -6.30 15.40 -6.70
C ILE A 68 -5.61 15.66 -5.36
N SER A 69 -5.78 14.76 -4.39
CA SER A 69 -5.21 14.97 -3.04
C SER A 69 -3.71 15.30 -3.08
N LYS A 70 -3.23 16.16 -2.18
CA LYS A 70 -1.79 16.49 -2.09
C LYS A 70 -0.91 15.25 -1.98
N SER A 71 -1.33 14.25 -1.21
CA SER A 71 -0.61 12.99 -1.06
C SER A 71 -0.52 12.20 -2.37
N THR A 72 -1.57 12.25 -3.18
CA THR A 72 -1.59 11.61 -4.50
C THR A 72 -0.70 12.35 -5.48
N ALA A 73 -0.81 13.67 -5.56
CA ALA A 73 0.06 14.50 -6.40
C ALA A 73 1.54 14.32 -6.04
N ASN A 74 1.89 14.33 -4.75
CA ASN A 74 3.26 14.05 -4.28
C ASN A 74 3.74 12.64 -4.63
N ARG A 75 2.83 11.66 -4.74
CA ARG A 75 3.18 10.29 -5.13
C ARG A 75 3.45 10.17 -6.63
N VAL A 76 2.83 11.01 -7.45
CA VAL A 76 3.11 11.10 -8.90
C VAL A 76 4.44 11.79 -9.16
N LEU A 77 4.72 12.87 -8.43
CA LEU A 77 5.89 13.73 -8.65
C LEU A 77 7.19 13.22 -8.00
N LYS A 78 7.12 12.14 -7.23
CA LYS A 78 8.28 11.45 -6.64
C LYS A 78 8.72 10.31 -7.53
#